data_AF-A0A939UNT7-F1
#
_entry.id   AF-A0A939UNT7-F1
#
_cell.length_a   1.000
_cell.length_b   1.000
_cell.length_c   1.000
_cell.angle_alpha   90.00
_cell.angle_beta   90.00
_cell.angle_gamma   90.00
#
_symmetry.space_group_name_H-M   'P 1'
#
loop_
_entity.id
_entity.type
_entity.pdbx_description
1 polymer ?
#
loop_
_entity_poly.entity_id
_entity_poly.type
_entity_poly.pdbx_seq_one_letter_code
_entity_poly.pdbx_strand_id
1 'polypeptide(L)'
;MDFFKKVKNAANLAAVAIAISIFAACSGLAGDSGSSSQDAAQSPSASGKNLATIKGTVGVAGAVPQEIQQAAASAQNDGARSAIPTLDDTYYYYVKTLPQGSNPNPGKTYTAKDDPATITFTPGSNGTQFELALEYGEWKIECGLMNADGHPVLSATSQKETLTASNSVMNVNLSAAPVARLEDGTTTGKIKLEVTKTSSVDSLKVYCQALWGDMTAEPGVEDGKYVINVESVPGSSGGVPAGAYDLTLSFYNTSGVMVYQTVQTVNVFAGMTTNTWVSGGDATNDSKIISDAGVFAVETAALNSFKKTTFYVSDSGDNGNEGSHLKPLKTLQAAVDAIKATGSDDKDYNIFVRGTVQGNTEFSSALDGVGGSAKKARSITISNVDGESGAVIEGGRKTADSTSVPLNVLTVATAVPITIKGVK
;
A
#
# COMPACT_ATOMS: atom_id res chain seq x y z
N MET A 1 38.71 -30.45 -2.85
CA MET A 1 38.75 -28.99 -3.11
C MET A 1 37.92 -28.77 -4.36
N ASP A 2 36.67 -28.33 -4.35
CA ASP A 2 35.88 -27.69 -3.29
C ASP A 2 34.47 -28.27 -3.27
N PHE A 3 34.15 -28.87 -2.12
CA PHE A 3 32.87 -29.49 -1.76
C PHE A 3 32.14 -28.62 -0.74
N PHE A 4 32.24 -27.29 -0.87
CA PHE A 4 31.71 -26.32 0.08
C PHE A 4 31.16 -25.09 -0.65
N LYS A 5 29.85 -25.07 -0.97
CA LYS A 5 29.00 -23.85 -1.02
C LYS A 5 27.52 -24.15 -1.37
N LYS A 6 26.94 -25.19 -0.78
CA LYS A 6 25.49 -25.43 -0.80
C LYS A 6 24.96 -25.91 0.54
N VAL A 7 25.11 -25.10 1.60
CA VAL A 7 24.20 -25.09 2.78
C VAL A 7 24.40 -23.75 3.47
N LYS A 8 23.49 -22.78 3.26
CA LYS A 8 23.24 -21.64 4.15
C LYS A 8 22.00 -20.93 3.65
N ASN A 9 20.85 -21.28 4.24
CA ASN A 9 19.69 -20.43 4.53
C ASN A 9 18.45 -21.29 4.81
N ALA A 10 18.61 -22.24 5.73
CA ALA A 10 17.51 -22.96 6.37
C ALA A 10 17.86 -23.13 7.85
N ALA A 11 17.79 -22.03 8.61
CA ALA A 11 17.71 -21.99 10.07
C ALA A 11 17.67 -20.52 10.50
N ASN A 12 16.48 -20.04 10.88
CA ASN A 12 16.29 -19.08 11.96
C ASN A 12 14.78 -19.00 12.25
N LEU A 13 14.33 -20.07 12.91
CA LEU A 13 13.16 -20.05 13.76
C LEU A 13 13.61 -19.51 15.13
N ALA A 14 12.77 -18.70 15.75
CA ALA A 14 12.80 -18.30 17.17
C ALA A 14 13.83 -17.25 17.62
N ALA A 15 13.40 -15.98 17.59
CA ALA A 15 13.75 -14.98 18.60
C ALA A 15 12.64 -13.94 18.69
N VAL A 16 11.52 -14.29 19.34
CA VAL A 16 10.55 -13.31 19.83
C VAL A 16 11.21 -12.63 21.04
N ALA A 17 11.87 -11.51 20.79
CA ALA A 17 12.36 -10.65 21.85
C ALA A 17 11.17 -9.87 22.44
N ILE A 18 10.73 -10.33 23.60
CA ILE A 18 9.87 -9.59 24.51
C ILE A 18 10.68 -8.38 25.01
N ALA A 19 10.39 -7.20 24.47
CA ALA A 19 10.86 -5.95 25.06
C ALA A 19 9.84 -5.50 26.11
N ILE A 20 10.00 -6.00 27.34
CA ILE A 20 9.40 -5.41 28.54
C ILE A 20 10.21 -4.17 28.88
N SER A 21 9.65 -3.00 28.61
CA SER A 21 10.15 -1.74 29.17
C SER A 21 9.70 -1.65 30.63
N ILE A 22 10.61 -2.02 31.54
CA ILE A 22 10.50 -1.73 32.96
C ILE A 22 10.74 -0.22 33.12
N PHE A 23 9.70 0.58 33.32
CA PHE A 23 9.87 1.86 33.99
C PHE A 23 10.13 1.57 35.46
N ALA A 24 11.42 1.55 35.81
CA ALA A 24 11.86 1.62 37.18
C ALA A 24 11.39 2.97 37.76
N ALA A 25 10.49 2.88 38.73
CA ALA A 25 10.28 3.95 39.69
C ALA A 25 11.60 4.24 40.40
N CYS A 26 12.14 5.44 40.21
CA CYS A 26 13.08 6.02 41.16
C CYS A 26 12.41 7.21 41.83
N SER A 27 11.85 6.88 42.99
CA SER A 27 11.59 7.76 44.12
C SER A 27 12.80 8.64 44.44
N GLY A 28 12.65 9.94 44.26
CA GLY A 28 13.46 10.96 44.91
C GLY A 28 12.78 11.45 46.19
N LEU A 29 12.69 10.59 47.21
CA LEU A 29 12.31 10.98 48.57
C LEU A 29 13.56 10.85 49.45
N ALA A 30 14.41 11.88 49.42
CA ALA A 30 15.50 12.00 50.38
C ALA A 30 14.97 12.71 51.62
N GLY A 31 14.76 11.94 52.68
CA GLY A 31 14.53 12.45 54.02
C GLY A 31 15.82 13.05 54.57
N ASP A 32 15.80 14.34 54.82
CA ASP A 32 16.79 15.01 55.66
C ASP A 32 16.22 15.08 57.08
N SER A 33 16.79 14.28 57.97
CA SER A 33 16.49 14.28 59.39
C SER A 33 17.39 15.29 60.10
N GLY A 34 16.94 16.55 60.13
CA GLY A 34 17.55 17.63 60.90
C GLY A 34 16.54 18.27 61.84
N SER A 35 16.57 17.87 63.12
CA SER A 35 15.80 18.46 64.21
C SER A 35 16.29 19.88 64.53
N SER A 36 15.42 20.88 64.43
CA SER A 36 15.31 21.96 65.44
C SER A 36 14.12 22.90 65.19
N SER A 37 13.25 22.96 66.20
CA SER A 37 12.45 24.11 66.70
C SER A 37 11.74 25.09 65.76
N GLN A 38 10.42 25.22 66.02
CA GLN A 38 9.61 26.45 66.02
C GLN A 38 9.40 27.20 64.69
N ASP A 39 8.26 26.96 64.05
CA ASP A 39 7.13 27.91 64.01
C ASP A 39 6.06 27.37 63.06
N ALA A 40 4.95 26.89 63.65
CA ALA A 40 3.80 26.37 62.91
C ALA A 40 2.95 27.54 62.37
N ALA A 41 3.42 28.16 61.29
CA ALA A 41 2.52 28.82 60.36
C ALA A 41 1.85 27.70 59.53
N GLN A 42 0.54 27.53 59.71
CA GLN A 42 -0.28 26.66 58.86
C GLN A 42 -0.13 27.10 57.40
N SER A 43 0.76 26.41 56.67
CA SER A 43 0.76 26.42 55.22
C SER A 43 -0.63 25.92 54.77
N PRO A 44 -1.37 26.67 53.93
CA PRO A 44 -2.66 26.20 53.46
C PRO A 44 -2.43 24.87 52.75
N SER A 45 -3.06 23.81 53.27
CA SER A 45 -3.07 22.48 52.66
C SER A 45 -3.48 22.66 51.20
N ALA A 46 -2.50 22.63 50.30
CA ALA A 46 -2.75 22.55 48.88
C ALA A 46 -3.57 21.28 48.71
N SER A 47 -4.86 21.43 48.43
CA SER A 47 -5.75 20.33 48.06
C SER A 47 -5.03 19.57 46.96
N GLY A 48 -4.40 18.45 47.34
CA GLY A 48 -3.61 17.64 46.44
C GLY A 48 -4.57 17.09 45.40
N LYS A 49 -4.60 17.73 44.23
CA LYS A 49 -5.38 17.24 43.10
C LYS A 49 -4.87 15.83 42.81
N ASN A 50 -5.76 14.85 42.92
CA ASN A 50 -5.42 13.49 42.57
C ASN A 50 -5.36 13.40 41.05
N LEU A 51 -4.14 13.26 40.51
CA LEU A 51 -3.88 13.21 39.08
C LEU A 51 -3.61 11.77 38.63
N ALA A 52 -4.08 11.46 37.43
CA ALA A 52 -3.76 10.28 36.65
C ALA A 52 -3.11 10.71 35.33
N THR A 53 -2.28 9.84 34.78
CA THR A 53 -1.60 10.03 33.50
C THR A 53 -2.30 9.24 32.40
N ILE A 54 -2.66 9.89 31.30
CA ILE A 54 -3.05 9.23 30.06
C ILE A 54 -1.90 9.37 29.08
N LYS A 55 -1.41 8.25 28.56
CA LYS A 55 -0.49 8.20 27.44
C LYS A 55 -1.25 7.69 26.22
N GLY A 56 -0.90 8.16 25.04
CA GLY A 56 -1.51 7.60 23.85
C GLY A 56 -0.73 7.82 22.59
N THR A 57 -1.15 7.07 21.57
CA THR A 57 -0.64 7.18 20.21
C THR A 57 -1.79 7.54 19.28
N VAL A 58 -1.50 8.41 18.31
CA VAL A 58 -2.40 8.75 17.21
C VAL A 58 -1.85 8.09 15.95
N GLY A 59 -2.61 7.11 15.44
CA GLY A 59 -2.50 6.63 14.07
C GLY A 59 -3.53 7.31 13.17
N VAL A 60 -3.40 7.11 11.87
CA VAL A 60 -4.39 7.55 10.88
C VAL A 60 -4.96 6.32 10.18
N ALA A 61 -6.29 6.26 10.07
CA ALA A 61 -6.98 5.25 9.30
C ALA A 61 -6.80 5.54 7.80
N GLY A 62 -6.32 4.55 7.06
CA GLY A 62 -6.10 4.65 5.62
C GLY A 62 -4.81 5.40 5.28
N ALA A 63 -4.92 6.49 4.51
CA ALA A 63 -3.76 7.25 4.05
C ALA A 63 -3.18 8.17 5.12
N VAL A 64 -1.87 8.08 5.34
CA VAL A 64 -1.19 8.72 6.46
C VAL A 64 -0.36 9.89 5.95
N PRO A 65 -0.43 11.09 6.55
CA PRO A 65 0.48 12.18 6.23
C PRO A 65 1.95 11.77 6.38
N GLN A 66 2.81 12.28 5.50
CA GLN A 66 4.20 11.84 5.39
C GLN A 66 4.96 11.99 6.72
N GLU A 67 4.66 13.04 7.48
CA GLU A 67 5.26 13.33 8.77
C GLU A 67 4.90 12.31 9.87
N ILE A 68 3.74 11.64 9.80
CA ILE A 68 3.37 10.53 10.70
C ILE A 68 3.96 9.21 10.17
N GLN A 69 4.01 9.05 8.85
CA GLN A 69 4.45 7.81 8.20
C GLN A 69 5.95 7.54 8.38
N GLN A 70 6.78 8.58 8.30
CA GLN A 70 8.22 8.50 8.63
C GLN A 70 8.46 8.02 10.08
N ALA A 71 7.45 8.14 10.96
CA ALA A 71 7.50 7.69 12.33
C ALA A 71 7.20 6.19 12.52
N ALA A 72 6.51 5.56 11.56
CA ALA A 72 6.19 4.12 11.58
C ALA A 72 7.11 3.26 10.69
N ALA A 73 8.10 3.87 10.03
CA ALA A 73 8.86 3.33 8.90
C ALA A 73 9.74 2.08 9.20
N SER A 74 9.85 1.61 10.44
CA SER A 74 10.57 0.37 10.74
C SER A 74 9.77 -0.93 10.46
N ALA A 75 8.50 -0.84 10.04
CA ALA A 75 7.63 -2.02 9.91
C ALA A 75 6.72 -2.10 8.66
N GLN A 76 6.73 -1.12 7.74
CA GLN A 76 5.86 -1.16 6.55
C GLN A 76 6.53 -1.84 5.36
N ASN A 77 5.74 -2.65 4.63
CA ASN A 77 6.13 -3.26 3.36
C ASN A 77 6.32 -2.15 2.30
N ASP A 78 7.43 -2.19 1.53
CA ASP A 78 7.81 -1.30 0.42
C ASP A 78 6.73 -1.09 -0.69
N GLY A 79 5.54 -1.69 -0.56
CA GLY A 79 4.46 -1.66 -1.55
C GLY A 79 3.24 -0.79 -1.21
N ALA A 80 3.06 -0.37 0.05
CA ALA A 80 1.88 0.40 0.46
C ALA A 80 2.19 1.90 0.36
N ARG A 81 1.60 2.60 -0.61
CA ARG A 81 1.61 4.07 -0.67
C ARG A 81 0.23 4.59 -0.34
N SER A 82 0.18 5.88 -0.05
CA SER A 82 -1.10 6.50 0.22
C SER A 82 -1.23 7.88 -0.40
N ALA A 83 -2.44 8.41 -0.45
CA ALA A 83 -2.66 9.77 -0.94
C ALA A 83 -3.54 10.57 0.00
N ILE A 84 -3.15 11.83 0.21
CA ILE A 84 -3.84 12.80 1.05
C ILE A 84 -3.92 14.15 0.33
N PRO A 85 -4.77 15.08 0.80
CA PRO A 85 -4.67 16.47 0.37
C PRO A 85 -3.29 17.06 0.70
N THR A 86 -2.80 17.99 -0.12
CA THR A 86 -1.66 18.83 0.28
C THR A 86 -2.04 19.59 1.55
N LEU A 87 -1.24 19.42 2.59
CA LEU A 87 -1.37 20.14 3.85
C LEU A 87 -0.28 21.20 3.89
N ASP A 88 -0.65 22.46 4.13
CA ASP A 88 0.31 23.52 4.41
C ASP A 88 0.63 23.57 5.92
N ASP A 89 1.46 24.53 6.31
CA ASP A 89 1.91 24.73 7.69
C ASP A 89 0.82 25.28 8.63
N THR A 90 -0.38 25.57 8.11
CA THR A 90 -1.52 26.01 8.91
C THR A 90 -2.29 24.86 9.55
N TYR A 91 -2.07 23.63 9.08
CA TYR A 91 -2.63 22.42 9.69
C TYR A 91 -1.79 21.97 10.88
N TYR A 92 -2.45 21.58 11.96
CA TYR A 92 -1.77 21.16 13.18
C TYR A 92 -2.51 20.04 13.89
N TYR A 93 -1.74 19.20 14.57
CA TYR A 93 -2.30 18.11 15.34
C TYR A 93 -2.79 18.59 16.70
N TYR A 94 -3.83 17.93 17.18
CA TYR A 94 -4.46 18.25 18.45
C TYR A 94 -4.77 17.01 19.28
N VAL A 95 -4.86 17.22 20.59
CA VAL A 95 -5.45 16.29 21.55
C VAL A 95 -6.38 17.08 22.45
N LYS A 96 -7.63 16.63 22.59
CA LYS A 96 -8.69 17.29 23.33
C LYS A 96 -9.27 16.34 24.37
N THR A 97 -9.37 16.81 25.60
CA THR A 97 -10.03 16.07 26.68
C THR A 97 -11.48 16.50 26.80
N LEU A 98 -12.36 15.51 26.90
CA LEU A 98 -13.80 15.70 26.96
C LEU A 98 -14.30 15.09 28.28
N PRO A 99 -14.66 15.90 29.29
CA PRO A 99 -15.20 15.38 30.54
C PRO A 99 -16.53 14.65 30.25
N GLN A 100 -16.79 13.57 30.97
CA GLN A 100 -18.03 12.80 30.86
C GLN A 100 -18.75 12.71 32.22
N GLY A 101 -20.06 12.47 32.19
CA GLY A 101 -20.87 12.35 33.39
C GLY A 101 -20.89 13.63 34.23
N SER A 102 -20.81 13.49 35.55
CA SER A 102 -20.84 14.59 36.52
C SER A 102 -19.46 15.23 36.76
N ASN A 103 -18.47 14.96 35.90
CA ASN A 103 -17.11 15.45 36.08
C ASN A 103 -17.11 16.99 36.06
N PRO A 104 -16.74 17.66 37.18
CA PRO A 104 -16.84 19.10 37.30
C PRO A 104 -15.74 19.85 36.54
N ASN A 105 -14.72 19.13 36.05
CA ASN A 105 -13.58 19.74 35.40
C ASN A 105 -13.87 20.06 33.92
N PRO A 106 -13.58 21.29 33.46
CA PRO A 106 -13.74 21.64 32.06
C PRO A 106 -12.74 20.84 31.21
N GLY A 107 -13.19 20.43 30.01
CA GLY A 107 -12.29 19.86 29.00
C GLY A 107 -11.26 20.87 28.54
N LYS A 108 -10.12 20.39 28.04
CA LYS A 108 -9.06 21.22 27.49
C LYS A 108 -8.60 20.67 26.15
N THR A 109 -8.34 21.57 25.20
CA THR A 109 -7.64 21.26 23.95
C THR A 109 -6.17 21.61 24.10
N TYR A 110 -5.31 20.70 23.68
CA TYR A 110 -3.87 20.85 23.57
C TYR A 110 -3.52 20.76 22.08
N THR A 111 -2.63 21.62 21.60
CA THR A 111 -2.18 21.62 20.21
C THR A 111 -0.67 21.38 20.16
N ALA A 112 -0.19 20.76 19.10
CA ALA A 112 1.25 20.55 18.90
C ALA A 112 2.04 21.87 18.87
N LYS A 113 1.38 22.95 18.41
CA LYS A 113 1.95 24.28 18.27
C LYS A 113 2.09 24.99 19.62
N ASP A 114 1.06 24.90 20.47
CA ASP A 114 0.99 25.67 21.71
C ASP A 114 1.49 24.90 22.93
N ASP A 115 1.38 23.56 22.90
CA ASP A 115 1.76 22.65 24.00
C ASP A 115 2.69 21.50 23.53
N PRO A 116 3.87 21.79 22.94
CA PRO A 116 4.75 20.77 22.37
C PRO A 116 5.32 19.78 23.40
N ALA A 117 5.30 20.11 24.69
CA ALA A 117 5.68 19.19 25.77
C ALA A 117 4.59 18.13 26.06
N THR A 118 3.36 18.39 25.65
CA THR A 118 2.19 17.50 25.86
C THR A 118 1.96 16.60 24.65
N ILE A 119 2.19 17.15 23.45
CA ILE A 119 2.04 16.45 22.18
C ILE A 119 3.39 16.50 21.48
N THR A 120 4.06 15.35 21.42
CA THR A 120 5.37 15.24 20.79
C THR A 120 5.26 14.52 19.45
N PHE A 121 5.75 15.19 18.42
CA PHE A 121 6.09 14.57 17.14
C PHE A 121 7.53 14.09 17.24
N THR A 122 7.72 12.78 17.34
CA THR A 122 9.06 12.20 17.24
C THR A 122 9.12 11.45 15.91
N PRO A 123 9.77 12.03 14.87
CA PRO A 123 10.10 11.30 13.66
C PRO A 123 10.85 10.01 14.04
N GLY A 124 10.42 8.88 13.49
CA GLY A 124 10.95 7.53 13.78
C GLY A 124 10.33 6.73 14.93
N SER A 125 9.30 7.21 15.63
CA SER A 125 8.55 6.40 16.64
C SER A 125 7.07 6.21 16.28
N ASN A 126 6.52 5.01 16.50
CA ASN A 126 5.16 4.55 16.13
C ASN A 126 3.99 5.56 16.41
N GLY A 127 3.81 6.55 15.54
CA GLY A 127 2.73 7.54 15.60
C GLY A 127 3.01 8.78 16.47
N THR A 128 2.13 9.77 16.38
CA THR A 128 2.17 10.94 17.26
C THR A 128 1.86 10.50 18.68
N GLN A 129 2.75 10.80 19.63
CA GLN A 129 2.55 10.44 21.03
C GLN A 129 2.05 11.65 21.82
N PHE A 130 1.19 11.40 22.80
CA PHE A 130 0.78 12.41 23.77
C PHE A 130 0.80 11.85 25.19
N GLU A 131 1.02 12.74 26.16
CA GLU A 131 0.93 12.45 27.59
C GLU A 131 0.19 13.57 28.31
N LEU A 132 -0.90 13.22 28.98
CA LEU A 132 -1.81 14.14 29.66
C LEU A 132 -1.88 13.80 31.14
N ALA A 133 -1.80 14.81 32.01
CA ALA A 133 -2.14 14.68 33.43
C ALA A 133 -3.57 15.18 33.66
N LEU A 134 -4.47 14.30 34.07
CA LEU A 134 -5.89 14.60 34.29
C LEU A 134 -6.32 14.23 35.71
N GLU A 135 -7.26 14.98 36.26
CA GLU A 135 -7.87 14.61 37.54
C GLU A 135 -8.71 13.33 37.41
N TYR A 136 -8.84 12.59 38.51
CA TYR A 136 -9.73 11.43 38.57
C TYR A 136 -11.16 11.80 38.16
N GLY A 137 -11.79 10.90 37.42
CA GLY A 137 -13.08 11.15 36.80
C GLY A 137 -13.26 10.38 35.50
N GLU A 138 -14.36 10.68 34.81
CA GLU A 138 -14.66 10.09 33.51
C GLU A 138 -14.28 11.06 32.39
N TRP A 139 -13.57 10.53 31.39
CA TRP A 139 -13.00 11.30 30.27
C TRP A 139 -13.19 10.56 28.95
N LYS A 140 -13.30 11.31 27.86
CA LYS A 140 -12.96 10.85 26.52
C LYS A 140 -11.79 11.67 26.01
N ILE A 141 -10.98 11.06 25.16
CA ILE A 141 -9.85 11.70 24.50
C ILE A 141 -10.16 11.75 23.02
N GLU A 142 -10.11 12.94 22.45
CA GLU A 142 -10.24 13.17 21.02
C GLU A 142 -8.90 13.65 20.47
N CYS A 143 -8.49 13.18 19.30
CA CYS A 143 -7.25 13.61 18.68
C CYS A 143 -7.37 13.58 17.16
N GLY A 144 -6.46 14.28 16.48
CA GLY A 144 -6.36 14.24 15.03
C GLY A 144 -5.65 15.45 14.48
N LEU A 145 -6.12 15.93 13.33
CA LEU A 145 -5.57 17.07 12.61
C LEU A 145 -6.66 18.16 12.47
N MET A 146 -6.32 19.39 12.79
CA MET A 146 -7.14 20.58 12.62
C MET A 146 -6.61 21.46 11.50
N ASN A 147 -7.50 22.22 10.87
CA ASN A 147 -7.15 23.31 9.97
C ASN A 147 -6.83 24.60 10.76
N ALA A 148 -6.47 25.68 10.04
CA ALA A 148 -6.15 26.99 10.61
C ALA A 148 -7.26 27.58 11.49
N ASP A 149 -8.53 27.27 11.19
CA ASP A 149 -9.71 27.77 11.91
C ASP A 149 -10.04 26.95 13.16
N GLY A 150 -9.28 25.89 13.44
CA GLY A 150 -9.48 24.99 14.59
C GLY A 150 -10.55 23.92 14.38
N HIS A 151 -10.98 23.70 13.14
CA HIS A 151 -11.92 22.64 12.79
C HIS A 151 -11.18 21.34 12.46
N PRO A 152 -11.61 20.18 13.01
CA PRO A 152 -10.96 18.91 12.74
C PRO A 152 -11.24 18.43 11.31
N VAL A 153 -10.19 18.04 10.59
CA VAL A 153 -10.26 17.38 9.27
C VAL A 153 -9.97 15.88 9.35
N LEU A 154 -9.18 15.49 10.36
CA LEU A 154 -9.03 14.11 10.83
C LEU A 154 -9.42 14.06 12.31
N SER A 155 -10.16 13.04 12.73
CA SER A 155 -10.49 12.87 14.14
C SER A 155 -10.67 11.40 14.54
N ALA A 156 -10.31 11.10 15.78
CA ALA A 156 -10.70 9.91 16.50
C ALA A 156 -11.07 10.29 17.93
N THR A 157 -12.06 9.60 18.49
CA THR A 157 -12.45 9.74 19.89
C THR A 157 -12.36 8.39 20.59
N SER A 158 -11.75 8.36 21.76
CA SER A 158 -11.70 7.18 22.61
C SER A 158 -13.08 6.78 23.11
N GLN A 159 -13.17 5.56 23.63
CA GLN A 159 -14.26 5.20 24.52
C GLN A 159 -14.17 6.02 25.82
N LYS A 160 -15.24 5.98 26.60
CA LYS A 160 -15.24 6.61 27.93
C LYS A 160 -14.26 5.87 28.83
N GLU A 161 -13.35 6.61 29.43
CA GLU A 161 -12.31 6.13 30.33
C GLU A 161 -12.54 6.66 31.74
N THR A 162 -12.40 5.81 32.75
CA THR A 162 -12.53 6.19 34.16
C THR A 162 -11.18 6.14 34.85
N LEU A 163 -10.69 7.30 35.28
CA LEU A 163 -9.44 7.44 36.02
C LEU A 163 -9.73 7.43 37.52
N THR A 164 -9.03 6.55 38.24
CA THR A 164 -9.16 6.39 39.70
C THR A 164 -7.77 6.18 40.31
N ALA A 165 -7.70 6.15 41.65
CA ALA A 165 -6.46 5.81 42.34
C ALA A 165 -5.89 4.43 41.99
N SER A 166 -6.76 3.47 41.65
CA SER A 166 -6.37 2.12 41.24
C SER A 166 -6.05 2.01 39.74
N ASN A 167 -6.34 3.05 38.95
CA ASN A 167 -6.08 3.12 37.52
C ASN A 167 -5.55 4.52 37.14
N SER A 168 -4.41 4.87 37.74
CA SER A 168 -3.80 6.20 37.61
C SER A 168 -2.90 6.35 36.37
N VAL A 169 -2.71 5.29 35.59
CA VAL A 169 -1.99 5.34 34.31
C VAL A 169 -2.79 4.57 33.26
N MET A 170 -3.06 5.20 32.13
CA MET A 170 -3.84 4.62 31.04
C MET A 170 -3.15 4.82 29.70
N ASN A 171 -3.26 3.82 28.83
CA ASN A 171 -2.77 3.87 27.45
C ASN A 171 -3.94 3.85 26.48
N VAL A 172 -3.99 4.82 25.55
CA VAL A 172 -5.04 4.91 24.52
C VAL A 172 -4.40 4.92 23.13
N ASN A 173 -4.84 4.04 22.26
CA ASN A 173 -4.44 4.02 20.85
C ASN A 173 -5.63 4.46 20.01
N LEU A 174 -5.48 5.58 19.30
CA LEU A 174 -6.55 6.17 18.49
C LEU A 174 -6.16 6.14 17.02
N SER A 175 -7.12 5.83 16.15
CA SER A 175 -6.93 5.81 14.70
C SER A 175 -7.83 6.87 14.07
N ALA A 176 -7.28 8.06 13.80
CA ALA A 176 -8.00 9.19 13.27
C ALA A 176 -8.41 8.94 11.82
N ALA A 177 -9.68 9.19 11.49
CA ALA A 177 -10.21 9.06 10.14
C ALA A 177 -10.65 10.44 9.62
N PRO A 178 -10.77 10.63 8.29
CA PRO A 178 -11.39 11.82 7.72
C PRO A 178 -12.75 12.10 8.35
N VAL A 179 -12.96 13.34 8.78
CA VAL A 179 -14.22 13.75 9.39
C VAL A 179 -15.29 13.74 8.31
N ALA A 180 -16.39 13.00 8.55
CA ALA A 180 -17.46 12.82 7.58
C ALA A 180 -18.22 14.12 7.23
N ARG A 181 -18.14 15.13 8.11
CA ARG A 181 -18.81 16.42 7.96
C ARG A 181 -18.06 17.52 8.73
N LEU A 182 -17.69 18.60 8.04
CA LEU A 182 -17.18 19.83 8.68
C LEU A 182 -18.32 20.62 9.35
N GLU A 183 -17.98 21.58 10.20
CA GLU A 183 -18.95 22.41 10.94
C GLU A 183 -19.88 23.22 10.01
N ASP A 184 -19.39 23.62 8.84
CA ASP A 184 -20.17 24.31 7.80
C ASP A 184 -21.17 23.39 7.05
N GLY A 185 -21.17 22.10 7.37
CA GLY A 185 -22.03 21.08 6.76
C GLY A 185 -21.40 20.37 5.56
N THR A 186 -20.19 20.73 5.12
CA THR A 186 -19.48 20.10 4.00
C THR A 186 -19.16 18.65 4.32
N THR A 187 -19.55 17.71 3.45
CA THR A 187 -19.38 16.25 3.66
C THR A 187 -18.51 15.56 2.61
N THR A 188 -18.01 16.31 1.64
CA THR A 188 -17.39 15.78 0.42
C THR A 188 -16.10 16.52 0.10
N GLY A 189 -15.16 15.83 -0.54
CA GLY A 189 -13.95 16.38 -1.16
C GLY A 189 -13.84 15.94 -2.62
N LYS A 190 -12.62 15.98 -3.15
CA LYS A 190 -12.29 15.62 -4.54
C LYS A 190 -11.00 14.80 -4.59
N ILE A 191 -10.75 14.10 -5.69
CA ILE A 191 -9.48 13.40 -5.94
C ILE A 191 -8.89 13.95 -7.24
N LYS A 192 -7.63 14.41 -7.20
CA LYS A 192 -6.85 14.81 -8.38
C LYS A 192 -5.41 14.32 -8.25
N LEU A 193 -5.16 13.06 -8.57
CA LEU A 193 -3.86 12.41 -8.37
C LEU A 193 -3.11 12.22 -9.68
N GLU A 194 -1.82 12.52 -9.67
CA GLU A 194 -0.95 12.34 -10.83
C GLU A 194 -0.15 11.03 -10.73
N VAL A 195 -0.07 10.31 -11.86
CA VAL A 195 0.77 9.12 -12.01
C VAL A 195 1.62 9.27 -13.26
N THR A 196 2.93 9.03 -13.18
CA THR A 196 3.80 9.18 -14.35
C THR A 196 3.45 8.15 -15.43
N LYS A 197 3.47 8.60 -16.69
CA LYS A 197 3.38 7.71 -17.84
C LYS A 197 4.77 7.22 -18.20
N THR A 198 4.93 5.90 -18.33
CA THR A 198 6.14 5.30 -18.89
C THR A 198 5.87 4.87 -20.32
N SER A 199 6.89 4.83 -21.18
CA SER A 199 6.73 4.43 -22.59
C SER A 199 6.22 2.99 -22.77
N SER A 200 6.38 2.14 -21.75
CA SER A 200 5.87 0.76 -21.71
C SER A 200 4.40 0.64 -21.31
N VAL A 201 3.78 1.73 -20.87
CA VAL A 201 2.37 1.78 -20.44
C VAL A 201 1.61 2.74 -21.34
N ASP A 202 0.50 2.26 -21.90
CA ASP A 202 -0.34 3.02 -22.82
C ASP A 202 -1.55 3.63 -22.11
N SER A 203 -2.21 2.83 -21.26
CA SER A 203 -3.38 3.26 -20.48
C SER A 203 -3.32 2.84 -19.01
N LEU A 204 -4.03 3.59 -18.19
CA LEU A 204 -4.29 3.33 -16.77
C LEU A 204 -5.80 3.18 -16.60
N LYS A 205 -6.24 2.20 -15.83
CA LYS A 205 -7.62 2.09 -15.34
C LYS A 205 -7.61 2.16 -13.83
N VAL A 206 -8.56 2.92 -13.29
CA VAL A 206 -8.72 3.10 -11.85
C VAL A 206 -10.05 2.49 -11.43
N TYR A 207 -10.01 1.70 -10.37
CA TYR A 207 -11.18 1.08 -9.78
C TYR A 207 -11.26 1.36 -8.28
N CYS A 208 -12.46 1.71 -7.80
CA CYS A 208 -12.74 1.95 -6.40
C CYS A 208 -14.16 1.49 -6.08
N GLN A 209 -14.28 0.31 -5.49
CA GLN A 209 -15.57 -0.34 -5.23
C GLN A 209 -16.52 0.53 -4.40
N ALA A 210 -15.98 1.26 -3.42
CA ALA A 210 -16.75 2.10 -2.52
C ALA A 210 -17.26 3.41 -3.16
N LEU A 211 -16.63 3.86 -4.25
CA LEU A 211 -16.92 5.14 -4.88
C LEU A 211 -17.74 4.99 -6.17
N TRP A 212 -17.38 4.03 -7.03
CA TRP A 212 -17.97 3.90 -8.37
C TRP A 212 -18.85 2.67 -8.53
N GLY A 213 -19.05 1.86 -7.49
CA GLY A 213 -19.54 0.49 -7.65
C GLY A 213 -18.57 -0.32 -8.52
N ASP A 214 -19.05 -1.32 -9.26
CA ASP A 214 -18.24 -2.15 -10.18
C ASP A 214 -17.73 -1.39 -11.43
N MET A 215 -17.64 -0.06 -11.41
CA MET A 215 -17.23 0.75 -12.56
C MET A 215 -15.75 1.15 -12.52
N THR A 216 -15.13 1.21 -13.70
CA THR A 216 -13.76 1.67 -13.92
C THR A 216 -13.74 3.07 -14.55
N ALA A 217 -12.80 3.91 -14.14
CA ALA A 217 -12.53 5.20 -14.76
C ALA A 217 -11.20 5.14 -15.54
N GLU A 218 -11.17 5.77 -16.71
CA GLU A 218 -9.94 6.00 -17.46
C GLU A 218 -9.43 7.42 -17.17
N PRO A 219 -8.24 7.57 -16.56
CA PRO A 219 -7.64 8.86 -16.28
C PRO A 219 -7.36 9.65 -17.57
N GLY A 220 -7.42 10.98 -17.46
CA GLY A 220 -6.93 11.87 -18.51
C GLY A 220 -5.41 11.78 -18.64
N VAL A 221 -4.86 12.33 -19.74
CA VAL A 221 -3.42 12.50 -19.90
C VAL A 221 -3.10 13.99 -20.03
N GLU A 222 -2.31 14.50 -19.10
CA GLU A 222 -1.85 15.90 -19.06
C GLU A 222 -0.33 15.90 -18.89
N ASP A 223 0.40 16.66 -19.71
CA ASP A 223 1.86 16.81 -19.64
C ASP A 223 2.66 15.49 -19.51
N GLY A 224 2.21 14.44 -20.20
CA GLY A 224 2.85 13.13 -20.16
C GLY A 224 2.64 12.35 -18.85
N LYS A 225 1.62 12.71 -18.07
CA LYS A 225 1.19 11.99 -16.86
C LYS A 225 -0.26 11.56 -17.01
N TYR A 226 -0.62 10.48 -16.33
CA TYR A 226 -2.02 10.15 -16.09
C TYR A 226 -2.55 11.01 -14.94
N VAL A 227 -3.74 11.59 -15.11
CA VAL A 227 -4.41 12.40 -14.10
C VAL A 227 -5.72 11.74 -13.70
N ILE A 228 -5.72 11.16 -12.50
CA ILE A 228 -6.90 10.58 -11.86
C ILE A 228 -7.73 11.73 -11.31
N ASN A 229 -8.74 12.19 -12.05
CA ASN A 229 -9.60 13.29 -11.64
C ASN A 229 -11.02 12.80 -11.33
N VAL A 230 -11.45 12.96 -10.09
CA VAL A 230 -12.73 12.50 -9.55
C VAL A 230 -13.40 13.67 -8.84
N GLU A 231 -14.23 14.37 -9.59
CA GLU A 231 -14.98 15.55 -9.12
C GLU A 231 -16.26 15.16 -8.38
N SER A 232 -16.85 14.01 -8.69
CA SER A 232 -18.02 13.45 -8.03
C SER A 232 -18.13 11.94 -8.25
N VAL A 233 -18.89 11.26 -7.38
CA VAL A 233 -19.25 9.86 -7.58
C VAL A 233 -20.65 9.73 -8.18
N PRO A 234 -20.91 8.68 -9.00
CA PRO A 234 -22.22 8.43 -9.57
C PRO A 234 -23.31 8.43 -8.48
N GLY A 235 -24.39 9.17 -8.71
CA GLY A 235 -25.49 9.30 -7.75
C GLY A 235 -25.24 10.28 -6.60
N SER A 236 -24.08 10.94 -6.54
CA SER A 236 -23.84 12.08 -5.66
C SER A 236 -23.88 13.39 -6.45
N SER A 237 -24.52 14.41 -5.88
CA SER A 237 -24.57 15.76 -6.48
C SER A 237 -23.47 16.70 -5.96
N GLY A 238 -22.57 16.21 -5.10
CA GLY A 238 -21.76 17.09 -4.24
C GLY A 238 -20.28 16.76 -4.09
N GLY A 239 -19.72 15.77 -4.79
CA GLY A 239 -18.30 15.40 -4.66
C GLY A 239 -18.08 13.98 -4.19
N VAL A 240 -16.84 13.65 -3.83
CA VAL A 240 -16.47 12.36 -3.25
C VAL A 240 -16.70 12.43 -1.74
N PRO A 241 -17.50 11.56 -1.11
CA PRO A 241 -17.69 11.60 0.35
C PRO A 241 -16.35 11.56 1.09
N ALA A 242 -16.27 12.25 2.24
CA ALA A 242 -15.08 12.19 3.07
C ALA A 242 -14.91 10.78 3.65
N GLY A 243 -13.70 10.25 3.60
CA GLY A 243 -13.42 8.87 4.02
C GLY A 243 -12.09 8.34 3.51
N ALA A 244 -11.78 7.11 3.91
CA ALA A 244 -10.64 6.34 3.43
C ALA A 244 -11.11 5.33 2.36
N TYR A 245 -10.37 5.25 1.26
CA TYR A 245 -10.72 4.45 0.09
C TYR A 245 -9.52 3.70 -0.45
N ASP A 246 -9.74 2.51 -0.99
CA ASP A 246 -8.71 1.81 -1.77
C ASP A 246 -8.95 2.03 -3.27
N LEU A 247 -7.91 2.49 -3.96
CA LEU A 247 -7.85 2.60 -5.42
C LEU A 247 -7.01 1.46 -5.98
N THR A 248 -7.63 0.61 -6.80
CA THR A 248 -6.91 -0.35 -7.64
C THR A 248 -6.50 0.36 -8.93
N LEU A 249 -5.19 0.43 -9.15
CA LEU A 249 -4.55 1.01 -10.32
C LEU A 249 -4.06 -0.12 -11.23
N SER A 250 -4.66 -0.27 -12.40
CA SER A 250 -4.31 -1.29 -13.39
C SER A 250 -3.71 -0.63 -14.63
N PHE A 251 -2.46 -0.98 -14.93
CA PHE A 251 -1.68 -0.40 -16.02
C PHE A 251 -1.62 -1.37 -17.20
N TYR A 252 -1.87 -0.89 -18.41
CA TYR A 252 -1.94 -1.69 -19.63
C TYR A 252 -0.95 -1.20 -20.67
N ASN A 253 -0.36 -2.12 -21.43
CA ASN A 253 0.47 -1.77 -22.59
C ASN A 253 -0.38 -1.43 -23.82
N THR A 254 0.27 -1.10 -24.93
CA THR A 254 -0.37 -0.76 -26.22
C THR A 254 -1.17 -1.91 -26.84
N SER A 255 -0.95 -3.16 -26.38
CA SER A 255 -1.73 -4.33 -26.79
C SER A 255 -2.94 -4.58 -25.88
N GLY A 256 -3.22 -3.69 -24.93
CA GLY A 256 -4.31 -3.84 -23.96
C GLY A 256 -4.06 -4.92 -22.91
N VAL A 257 -2.83 -5.39 -22.74
CA VAL A 257 -2.46 -6.40 -21.74
C VAL A 257 -2.05 -5.70 -20.45
N MET A 258 -2.60 -6.14 -19.31
CA MET A 258 -2.24 -5.62 -18.00
C MET A 258 -0.78 -5.98 -17.67
N VAL A 259 0.04 -4.98 -17.44
CA VAL A 259 1.48 -5.13 -17.16
C VAL A 259 1.83 -4.86 -15.71
N TYR A 260 0.94 -4.23 -14.95
CA TYR A 260 1.10 -4.01 -13.51
C TYR A 260 -0.25 -3.69 -12.88
N GLN A 261 -0.43 -4.13 -11.65
CA GLN A 261 -1.56 -3.73 -10.82
C GLN A 261 -1.07 -3.44 -9.41
N THR A 262 -1.62 -2.40 -8.80
CA THR A 262 -1.37 -2.07 -7.41
C THR A 262 -2.61 -1.52 -6.75
N VAL A 263 -2.72 -1.69 -5.43
CA VAL A 263 -3.80 -1.12 -4.62
C VAL A 263 -3.19 -0.07 -3.72
N GLN A 264 -3.77 1.12 -3.72
CA GLN A 264 -3.28 2.26 -2.96
C GLN A 264 -4.40 2.87 -2.15
N THR A 265 -4.10 3.29 -0.93
CA THR A 265 -5.12 3.87 -0.04
C THR A 265 -5.14 5.38 -0.18
N VAL A 266 -6.32 5.98 -0.20
CA VAL A 266 -6.55 7.41 -0.42
C VAL A 266 -7.50 7.92 0.64
N ASN A 267 -7.12 9.00 1.32
CA ASN A 267 -8.04 9.71 2.22
C ASN A 267 -8.58 10.96 1.53
N VAL A 268 -9.91 11.08 1.51
CA VAL A 268 -10.63 12.26 1.03
C VAL A 268 -11.10 13.05 2.24
N PHE A 269 -10.62 14.28 2.39
CA PHE A 269 -11.09 15.18 3.45
C PHE A 269 -12.22 16.06 2.91
N ALA A 270 -13.23 16.30 3.73
CA ALA A 270 -14.32 17.21 3.37
C ALA A 270 -13.76 18.61 3.04
N GLY A 271 -14.24 19.22 1.96
CA GLY A 271 -13.83 20.54 1.47
C GLY A 271 -12.47 20.58 0.75
N MET A 272 -11.75 19.46 0.66
CA MET A 272 -10.38 19.44 0.13
C MET A 272 -10.25 18.57 -1.13
N THR A 273 -9.13 18.75 -1.84
CA THR A 273 -8.75 17.90 -2.97
C THR A 273 -7.57 17.02 -2.57
N THR A 274 -7.75 15.70 -2.61
CA THR A 274 -6.69 14.73 -2.44
C THR A 274 -5.84 14.68 -3.71
N ASN A 275 -4.63 15.24 -3.63
CA ASN A 275 -3.79 15.54 -4.79
C ASN A 275 -2.32 15.17 -4.62
N THR A 276 -1.94 14.67 -3.45
CA THR A 276 -0.54 14.38 -3.12
C THR A 276 -0.42 12.91 -2.76
N TRP A 277 0.40 12.18 -3.51
CA TRP A 277 0.88 10.88 -3.07
C TRP A 277 1.93 11.06 -1.99
N VAL A 278 1.88 10.20 -0.97
CA VAL A 278 2.81 10.16 0.15
C VAL A 278 3.31 8.72 0.31
N SER A 279 4.61 8.61 0.60
CA SER A 279 5.28 7.32 0.58
C SER A 279 5.26 6.58 1.90
N GLY A 280 5.10 5.25 1.79
CA GLY A 280 4.93 4.27 2.86
C GLY A 280 6.04 4.11 3.87
N GLY A 281 7.27 4.35 3.45
CA GLY A 281 8.47 3.80 4.05
C GLY A 281 9.64 4.77 4.09
N ASP A 282 10.83 4.19 4.28
CA ASP A 282 12.08 4.93 4.42
C ASP A 282 12.35 5.78 3.19
N ALA A 283 12.42 7.11 3.39
CA ALA A 283 12.67 8.11 2.36
C ALA A 283 13.90 7.80 1.48
N THR A 284 14.85 7.00 1.97
CA THR A 284 16.04 6.59 1.21
C THR A 284 15.77 5.61 0.06
N ASN A 285 14.74 4.76 0.16
CA ASN A 285 14.32 3.86 -0.94
C ASN A 285 13.07 4.36 -1.66
N ASP A 286 12.20 5.08 -0.96
CA ASP A 286 10.89 5.52 -1.43
C ASP A 286 10.90 6.77 -2.31
N SER A 287 11.94 7.60 -2.22
CA SER A 287 12.14 8.81 -3.04
C SER A 287 12.18 8.57 -4.55
N LYS A 288 12.27 7.31 -5.00
CA LYS A 288 12.24 6.95 -6.43
C LYS A 288 10.83 6.70 -6.97
N ILE A 289 9.89 6.41 -6.08
CA ILE A 289 8.53 5.98 -6.40
C ILE A 289 7.55 7.14 -6.30
N ILE A 290 7.66 7.97 -5.27
CA ILE A 290 6.90 9.21 -5.15
C ILE A 290 7.91 10.34 -5.30
N SER A 291 7.73 11.17 -6.33
CA SER A 291 8.57 12.37 -6.49
C SER A 291 8.31 13.37 -5.37
N ASP A 292 9.25 14.30 -5.14
CA ASP A 292 9.07 15.40 -4.18
C ASP A 292 7.81 16.25 -4.44
N ALA A 293 7.30 16.23 -5.67
CA ALA A 293 6.05 16.89 -6.06
C ALA A 293 4.79 16.06 -5.73
N GLY A 294 4.91 14.93 -5.04
CA GLY A 294 3.79 14.05 -4.70
C GLY A 294 3.22 13.29 -5.89
N VAL A 295 3.99 13.10 -6.97
CA VAL A 295 3.59 12.33 -8.16
C VAL A 295 4.03 10.87 -8.01
N PHE A 296 3.11 9.93 -8.27
CA PHE A 296 3.42 8.51 -8.25
C PHE A 296 4.09 8.06 -9.55
N ALA A 297 5.33 7.58 -9.47
CA ALA A 297 6.08 7.00 -10.56
C ALA A 297 5.95 5.46 -10.63
N VAL A 298 5.49 4.95 -11.77
CA VAL A 298 5.49 3.51 -12.03
C VAL A 298 6.91 3.07 -12.40
N GLU A 299 7.58 2.36 -11.50
CA GLU A 299 8.96 1.92 -11.75
C GLU A 299 9.04 0.78 -12.76
N THR A 300 10.07 0.83 -13.61
CA THR A 300 10.40 -0.27 -14.53
C THR A 300 10.64 -1.60 -13.78
N ALA A 301 11.20 -1.54 -12.56
CA ALA A 301 11.40 -2.72 -11.73
C ALA A 301 10.07 -3.37 -11.30
N ALA A 302 9.08 -2.58 -10.92
CA ALA A 302 7.74 -3.05 -10.56
C ALA A 302 6.98 -3.63 -11.78
N LEU A 303 7.10 -2.98 -12.95
CA LEU A 303 6.60 -3.55 -14.21
C LEU A 303 7.25 -4.90 -14.50
N ASN A 304 8.58 -4.99 -14.34
CA ASN A 304 9.33 -6.21 -14.63
C ASN A 304 9.08 -7.35 -13.63
N SER A 305 8.72 -7.06 -12.38
CA SER A 305 8.37 -8.07 -11.38
C SER A 305 6.98 -8.67 -11.61
N PHE A 306 6.07 -7.90 -12.20
CA PHE A 306 4.71 -8.35 -12.51
C PHE A 306 4.61 -9.14 -13.82
N LYS A 307 5.63 -9.08 -14.68
CA LYS A 307 5.68 -9.85 -15.94
C LYS A 307 5.52 -11.35 -15.67
N LYS A 308 4.46 -11.94 -16.23
CA LYS A 308 4.20 -13.38 -16.16
C LYS A 308 5.29 -14.12 -16.92
N THR A 309 6.06 -14.95 -16.21
CA THR A 309 7.08 -15.83 -16.80
C THR A 309 6.58 -17.26 -17.00
N THR A 310 5.38 -17.58 -16.53
CA THR A 310 4.82 -18.93 -16.59
C THR A 310 3.46 -18.90 -17.28
N PHE A 311 3.32 -19.66 -18.36
CA PHE A 311 2.09 -19.79 -19.13
C PHE A 311 1.61 -21.24 -19.10
N TYR A 312 0.29 -21.43 -19.04
CA TYR A 312 -0.36 -22.74 -19.15
C TYR A 312 -1.17 -22.79 -20.45
N VAL A 313 -1.02 -23.87 -21.20
CA VAL A 313 -1.72 -24.12 -22.46
C VAL A 313 -2.43 -25.47 -22.35
N SER A 314 -3.71 -25.51 -22.72
CA SER A 314 -4.51 -26.74 -22.73
C SER A 314 -5.43 -26.78 -23.95
N ASP A 315 -5.72 -27.99 -24.42
CA ASP A 315 -6.76 -28.29 -25.42
C ASP A 315 -8.15 -27.68 -25.11
N SER A 316 -8.50 -27.61 -23.83
CA SER A 316 -9.72 -27.01 -23.27
C SER A 316 -9.58 -25.51 -22.93
N GLY A 317 -8.43 -24.91 -23.20
CA GLY A 317 -8.17 -23.49 -22.95
C GLY A 317 -8.84 -22.55 -23.95
N ASP A 318 -8.64 -21.24 -23.73
CA ASP A 318 -9.11 -20.15 -24.59
C ASP A 318 -7.96 -19.16 -24.82
N ASN A 319 -7.75 -18.69 -26.05
CA ASN A 319 -6.69 -17.71 -26.35
C ASN A 319 -7.01 -16.29 -25.84
N GLY A 320 -8.25 -16.02 -25.44
CA GLY A 320 -8.61 -14.82 -24.69
C GLY A 320 -8.29 -14.90 -23.19
N ASN A 321 -7.86 -16.07 -22.69
CA ASN A 321 -7.43 -16.21 -21.31
C ASN A 321 -6.05 -15.61 -21.05
N GLU A 322 -5.74 -15.33 -19.80
CA GLU A 322 -4.45 -14.79 -19.35
C GLU A 322 -3.30 -15.82 -19.29
N GLY A 323 -3.58 -17.10 -19.55
CA GLY A 323 -2.57 -18.19 -19.52
C GLY A 323 -2.12 -18.60 -18.12
N SER A 324 -2.96 -18.44 -17.09
CA SER A 324 -2.73 -19.05 -15.77
C SER A 324 -3.22 -20.50 -15.75
N HIS A 325 -2.88 -21.25 -14.69
CA HIS A 325 -3.33 -22.63 -14.54
C HIS A 325 -4.87 -22.75 -14.40
N LEU A 326 -5.55 -21.72 -13.90
CA LEU A 326 -7.02 -21.67 -13.78
C LEU A 326 -7.70 -21.21 -15.08
N LYS A 327 -7.00 -20.40 -15.88
CA LYS A 327 -7.47 -19.89 -17.17
C LYS A 327 -6.36 -20.11 -18.22
N PRO A 328 -6.17 -21.35 -18.70
CA PRO A 328 -5.10 -21.67 -19.63
C PRO A 328 -5.41 -21.13 -21.03
N LEU A 329 -4.34 -20.83 -21.78
CA LEU A 329 -4.40 -20.52 -23.20
C LEU A 329 -4.77 -21.77 -24.01
N LYS A 330 -5.31 -21.60 -25.20
CA LYS A 330 -5.66 -22.72 -26.09
C LYS A 330 -4.48 -23.20 -26.93
N THR A 331 -3.65 -22.28 -27.40
CA THR A 331 -2.55 -22.57 -28.32
C THR A 331 -1.19 -22.15 -27.78
N LEU A 332 -0.15 -22.86 -28.21
CA LEU A 332 1.23 -22.50 -27.90
C LEU A 332 1.61 -21.12 -28.49
N GLN A 333 1.10 -20.80 -29.69
CA GLN A 333 1.28 -19.49 -30.31
C GLN A 333 0.79 -18.35 -29.42
N ALA A 334 -0.37 -18.49 -28.77
CA ALA A 334 -0.89 -17.43 -27.89
C ALA A 334 0.05 -17.18 -26.69
N ALA A 335 0.70 -18.22 -26.17
CA ALA A 335 1.70 -18.05 -25.11
C ALA A 335 2.95 -17.33 -25.65
N VAL A 336 3.40 -17.68 -26.85
CA VAL A 336 4.52 -17.00 -27.52
C VAL A 336 4.22 -15.53 -27.80
N ASP A 337 3.01 -15.22 -28.26
CA ASP A 337 2.59 -13.84 -28.52
C ASP A 337 2.49 -13.02 -27.22
N ALA A 338 2.03 -13.63 -26.12
CA ALA A 338 2.08 -13.00 -24.81
C ALA A 338 3.52 -12.66 -24.38
N ILE A 339 4.48 -13.56 -24.63
CA ILE A 339 5.92 -13.30 -24.38
C ILE A 339 6.44 -12.20 -25.31
N LYS A 340 6.11 -12.19 -26.60
CA LYS A 340 6.53 -11.12 -27.52
C LYS A 340 6.00 -9.76 -27.08
N ALA A 341 4.74 -9.71 -26.63
CA ALA A 341 4.09 -8.47 -26.19
C ALA A 341 4.67 -7.93 -24.88
N THR A 342 4.88 -8.80 -23.88
CA THR A 342 5.19 -8.38 -22.50
C THR A 342 6.58 -8.77 -22.01
N GLY A 343 7.36 -9.44 -22.85
CA GLY A 343 8.60 -10.10 -22.49
C GLY A 343 9.73 -9.19 -21.99
N SER A 344 10.78 -9.82 -21.46
CA SER A 344 12.00 -9.18 -21.00
C SER A 344 13.21 -10.08 -21.25
N ASP A 345 14.33 -9.48 -21.66
CA ASP A 345 15.55 -10.18 -22.02
C ASP A 345 16.30 -10.80 -20.83
N ASP A 346 15.97 -10.39 -19.60
CA ASP A 346 16.52 -10.90 -18.34
C ASP A 346 15.75 -12.10 -17.76
N LYS A 347 14.63 -12.51 -18.37
CA LYS A 347 13.72 -13.53 -17.83
C LYS A 347 13.75 -14.84 -18.61
N ASP A 348 13.62 -15.94 -17.87
CA ASP A 348 13.35 -17.26 -18.43
C ASP A 348 11.85 -17.53 -18.37
N TYR A 349 11.29 -18.02 -19.47
CA TYR A 349 9.87 -18.30 -19.60
C TYR A 349 9.60 -19.80 -19.59
N ASN A 350 8.51 -20.21 -18.95
CA ASN A 350 8.04 -21.59 -18.92
C ASN A 350 6.64 -21.67 -19.50
N ILE A 351 6.43 -22.57 -20.45
CA ILE A 351 5.12 -22.85 -21.04
C ILE A 351 4.78 -24.30 -20.69
N PHE A 352 3.78 -24.48 -19.84
CA PHE A 352 3.27 -25.79 -19.47
C PHE A 352 2.13 -26.20 -20.38
N VAL A 353 2.23 -27.37 -21.00
CA VAL A 353 1.24 -27.90 -21.94
C VAL A 353 0.51 -29.07 -21.30
N ARG A 354 -0.83 -29.10 -21.46
CA ARG A 354 -1.70 -30.21 -21.06
C ARG A 354 -2.57 -30.66 -22.24
N GLY A 355 -2.70 -31.98 -22.40
CA GLY A 355 -3.50 -32.57 -23.49
C GLY A 355 -2.88 -32.37 -24.87
N THR A 356 -3.72 -32.39 -25.90
CA THR A 356 -3.30 -32.23 -27.31
C THR A 356 -3.55 -30.81 -27.77
N VAL A 357 -2.47 -30.02 -27.90
CA VAL A 357 -2.55 -28.65 -28.41
C VAL A 357 -2.24 -28.62 -29.90
N GLN A 358 -3.07 -27.90 -30.65
CA GLN A 358 -3.01 -27.80 -32.11
C GLN A 358 -2.75 -26.36 -32.56
N GLY A 359 -2.32 -26.22 -33.81
CA GLY A 359 -2.10 -24.93 -34.47
C GLY A 359 -0.62 -24.65 -34.75
N ASN A 360 -0.38 -23.78 -35.72
CA ASN A 360 0.95 -23.27 -36.03
C ASN A 360 1.52 -22.51 -34.85
N THR A 361 2.81 -22.67 -34.60
CA THR A 361 3.56 -21.87 -33.63
C THR A 361 4.85 -21.38 -34.25
N GLU A 362 5.12 -20.08 -34.15
CA GLU A 362 6.31 -19.43 -34.64
C GLU A 362 7.03 -18.65 -33.53
N PHE A 363 8.21 -19.17 -33.17
CA PHE A 363 9.22 -18.45 -32.39
C PHE A 363 10.05 -17.59 -33.34
N SER A 364 9.56 -16.39 -33.66
CA SER A 364 10.21 -15.48 -34.60
C SER A 364 11.26 -14.58 -33.94
N SER A 365 12.03 -13.87 -34.77
CA SER A 365 13.04 -12.89 -34.35
C SER A 365 12.49 -11.71 -33.54
N ALA A 366 11.17 -11.55 -33.45
CA ALA A 366 10.56 -10.63 -32.48
C ALA A 366 10.94 -10.98 -31.02
N LEU A 367 11.40 -12.21 -30.75
CA LEU A 367 11.86 -12.63 -29.43
C LEU A 367 13.32 -12.26 -29.12
N ASP A 368 14.19 -12.17 -30.13
CA ASP A 368 15.63 -11.92 -29.97
C ASP A 368 16.03 -10.44 -30.13
N GLY A 369 15.08 -9.57 -30.49
CA GLY A 369 15.31 -8.14 -30.61
C GLY A 369 15.91 -7.71 -31.95
N VAL A 370 15.94 -8.58 -32.97
CA VAL A 370 16.38 -8.18 -34.31
C VAL A 370 15.45 -7.10 -34.88
N GLY A 371 16.03 -6.14 -35.61
CA GLY A 371 15.28 -5.02 -36.21
C GLY A 371 15.10 -3.81 -35.27
N GLY A 372 15.90 -3.70 -34.21
CA GLY A 372 15.86 -2.55 -33.28
C GLY A 372 14.80 -2.67 -32.18
N SER A 373 14.15 -3.83 -32.07
CA SER A 373 13.24 -4.13 -30.96
C SER A 373 14.00 -4.66 -29.74
N ALA A 374 13.47 -4.45 -28.54
CA ALA A 374 14.08 -5.02 -27.34
C ALA A 374 13.91 -6.55 -27.32
N LYS A 375 14.97 -7.29 -27.01
CA LYS A 375 14.91 -8.75 -26.78
C LYS A 375 13.88 -9.07 -25.69
N LYS A 376 13.13 -10.16 -25.84
CA LYS A 376 11.93 -10.47 -25.05
C LYS A 376 12.04 -11.67 -24.14
N ALA A 377 13.10 -12.46 -24.26
CA ALA A 377 13.34 -13.61 -23.41
C ALA A 377 14.82 -13.97 -23.35
N ARG A 378 15.30 -14.36 -22.17
CA ARG A 378 16.61 -15.02 -22.01
C ARG A 378 16.57 -16.45 -22.52
N SER A 379 15.52 -17.19 -22.17
CA SER A 379 15.24 -18.55 -22.63
C SER A 379 13.75 -18.87 -22.54
N ILE A 380 13.29 -19.87 -23.29
CA ILE A 380 11.93 -20.39 -23.19
C ILE A 380 11.98 -21.91 -23.04
N THR A 381 11.32 -22.43 -22.01
CA THR A 381 11.14 -23.86 -21.78
C THR A 381 9.68 -24.24 -22.01
N ILE A 382 9.44 -25.25 -22.83
CA ILE A 382 8.14 -25.86 -23.06
C ILE A 382 8.17 -27.23 -22.39
N SER A 383 7.23 -27.49 -21.49
CA SER A 383 7.17 -28.76 -20.78
C SER A 383 5.74 -29.21 -20.55
N ASN A 384 5.54 -30.50 -20.30
CA ASN A 384 4.26 -30.98 -19.80
C ASN A 384 4.03 -30.51 -18.36
N VAL A 385 2.77 -30.19 -18.00
CA VAL A 385 2.33 -29.86 -16.63
C VAL A 385 2.71 -30.95 -15.62
N ASP A 386 2.61 -32.24 -15.99
CA ASP A 386 2.67 -33.35 -15.03
C ASP A 386 3.96 -34.19 -15.07
N GLY A 387 4.93 -33.85 -15.93
CA GLY A 387 6.14 -34.67 -16.14
C GLY A 387 5.91 -36.07 -16.73
N GLU A 388 4.67 -36.55 -16.79
CA GLU A 388 4.27 -37.83 -17.41
C GLU A 388 3.85 -37.66 -18.87
N SER A 389 3.96 -38.70 -19.70
CA SER A 389 3.87 -38.61 -21.16
C SER A 389 2.44 -38.44 -21.73
N GLY A 390 1.79 -37.30 -21.50
CA GLY A 390 0.42 -37.03 -21.97
C GLY A 390 0.24 -35.79 -22.86
N ALA A 391 1.11 -34.78 -22.75
CA ALA A 391 1.05 -33.59 -23.60
C ALA A 391 1.57 -33.88 -25.00
N VAL A 392 0.81 -33.45 -26.01
CA VAL A 392 1.16 -33.57 -27.43
C VAL A 392 1.08 -32.18 -28.07
N ILE A 393 2.14 -31.76 -28.74
CA ILE A 393 2.08 -30.60 -29.65
C ILE A 393 1.87 -31.18 -31.05
N GLU A 394 0.63 -31.20 -31.49
CA GLU A 394 0.28 -31.87 -32.74
C GLU A 394 0.63 -31.00 -33.94
N GLY A 395 1.86 -31.20 -34.42
CA GLY A 395 2.25 -30.86 -35.79
C GLY A 395 1.59 -31.85 -36.74
N GLY A 396 0.47 -31.47 -37.37
CA GLY A 396 -0.31 -32.36 -38.23
C GLY A 396 0.57 -33.23 -39.13
N ARG A 397 0.32 -34.54 -39.16
CA ARG A 397 1.13 -35.48 -39.96
C ARG A 397 0.73 -35.38 -41.43
N LYS A 398 1.68 -35.11 -42.32
CA LYS A 398 1.47 -35.28 -43.77
C LYS A 398 1.36 -36.78 -44.06
N THR A 399 0.16 -37.29 -44.30
CA THR A 399 0.02 -38.54 -45.04
C THR A 399 0.31 -38.25 -46.51
N ALA A 400 0.95 -39.18 -47.23
CA ALA A 400 1.41 -38.95 -48.60
C ALA A 400 0.27 -38.53 -49.58
N ASP A 401 -0.99 -38.76 -49.20
CA ASP A 401 -2.19 -38.49 -50.01
C ASP A 401 -3.00 -37.25 -49.60
N SER A 402 -2.65 -36.51 -48.55
CA SER A 402 -3.42 -35.30 -48.17
C SER A 402 -2.81 -34.02 -48.76
N THR A 403 -3.33 -33.61 -49.91
CA THR A 403 -2.94 -32.34 -50.57
C THR A 403 -3.65 -31.11 -50.02
N SER A 404 -4.45 -31.23 -48.95
CA SER A 404 -5.40 -30.18 -48.53
C SER A 404 -5.46 -29.87 -47.03
N VAL A 405 -4.71 -30.56 -46.16
CA VAL A 405 -4.67 -30.22 -44.72
C VAL A 405 -3.42 -29.38 -44.45
N PRO A 406 -3.54 -28.11 -44.05
CA PRO A 406 -2.40 -27.31 -43.61
C PRO A 406 -1.70 -28.05 -42.47
N LEU A 407 -0.40 -28.31 -42.63
CA LEU A 407 0.41 -28.89 -41.56
C LEU A 407 0.49 -27.86 -40.44
N ASN A 408 0.21 -28.26 -39.20
CA ASN A 408 0.61 -27.46 -38.05
C ASN A 408 2.14 -27.52 -37.97
N VAL A 409 2.81 -26.36 -38.03
CA VAL A 409 4.27 -26.26 -38.01
C VAL A 409 4.71 -25.57 -36.74
N LEU A 410 5.72 -26.15 -36.08
CA LEU A 410 6.54 -25.49 -35.07
C LEU A 410 7.76 -24.88 -35.76
N THR A 411 7.74 -23.57 -35.98
CA THR A 411 8.83 -22.83 -36.60
C THR A 411 9.67 -22.15 -35.53
N VAL A 412 10.99 -22.39 -35.53
CA VAL A 412 11.95 -21.70 -34.66
C VAL A 412 12.87 -20.86 -35.53
N ALA A 413 12.60 -19.56 -35.56
CA ALA A 413 13.32 -18.54 -36.31
C ALA A 413 13.79 -17.41 -35.37
N THR A 414 14.41 -17.80 -34.25
CA THR A 414 14.94 -16.89 -33.23
C THR A 414 16.25 -17.39 -32.64
N ALA A 415 17.09 -16.48 -32.17
CA ALA A 415 18.29 -16.78 -31.39
C ALA A 415 18.01 -17.04 -29.89
N VAL A 416 16.78 -16.81 -29.41
CA VAL A 416 16.40 -17.17 -28.03
C VAL A 416 16.44 -18.69 -27.87
N PRO A 417 17.19 -19.25 -26.89
CA PRO A 417 17.21 -20.67 -26.63
C PRO A 417 15.81 -21.22 -26.28
N ILE A 418 15.36 -22.20 -27.06
CA ILE A 418 14.09 -22.91 -26.84
C ILE A 418 14.40 -24.35 -26.39
N THR A 419 13.84 -24.76 -25.26
CA THR A 419 13.98 -26.11 -24.71
C THR A 419 12.61 -26.79 -24.66
N ILE A 420 12.47 -27.99 -25.22
CA ILE A 420 11.21 -28.76 -25.18
C ILE A 420 11.46 -30.05 -24.39
N LYS A 421 10.64 -30.32 -23.36
CA LYS A 421 10.82 -31.45 -22.42
C LYS A 421 9.51 -32.17 -22.14
N GLY A 422 9.50 -33.49 -22.31
CA GLY A 422 8.36 -34.32 -21.88
C GLY A 422 7.04 -34.06 -22.64
N VAL A 423 7.14 -33.44 -23.83
CA VAL A 423 6.02 -33.23 -24.75
C VAL A 423 6.28 -34.07 -26.00
N LYS A 424 5.25 -34.75 -26.49
CA LYS A 424 5.30 -35.62 -27.68
C LYS A 424 5.06 -34.85 -28.97
#